data_AF-A0A3C0Z4A1-F1
#
_entry.id   AF-A0A3C0Z4A1-F1
#
_cell.length_a   1.000
_cell.length_b   1.000
_cell.length_c   1.000
_cell.angle_alpha   90.00
_cell.angle_beta   90.00
_cell.angle_gamma   90.00
#
_symmetry.space_group_name_H-M   'P 1'
#
loop_
_entity.id
_entity.type
_entity.pdbx_description
1 polymer ?
#
loop_
_entity_poly.entity_id
_entity_poly.type
_entity_poly.pdbx_seq_one_letter_code
_entity_poly.pdbx_strand_id
1 'polypeptide(L)' 'IWGVGWNDLPATNAQIADMRSVVREAMEEGAWGLSTGLDYPPGAYASTDELVALSEETAKLGGFYHT' A
#
# COMPACT_ATOMS: atom_id res chain seq x y z
N ILE A 1 0.34 -6.03 -13.90
CA ILE A 1 1.06 -4.93 -13.20
C ILE A 1 0.51 -4.87 -11.78
N TRP A 2 1.25 -5.49 -10.85
CA TRP A 2 1.20 -5.48 -9.37
C TRP A 2 -0.12 -5.23 -8.60
N GLY A 3 -1.26 -5.75 -9.05
CA GLY A 3 -2.51 -5.67 -8.27
C GLY A 3 -2.70 -6.86 -7.33
N VAL A 4 -2.89 -6.60 -6.03
CA VAL A 4 -3.30 -7.59 -5.01
C VAL A 4 -4.76 -7.33 -4.64
N GLY A 5 -5.54 -8.39 -4.34
CA GLY A 5 -6.96 -8.29 -3.94
C GLY A 5 -7.98 -8.58 -5.05
N TRP A 6 -7.57 -8.85 -6.29
CA TRP A 6 -8.49 -9.16 -7.40
C TRP A 6 -9.30 -10.45 -7.25
N ASN A 7 -8.95 -11.28 -6.28
CA ASN A 7 -9.57 -12.55 -5.95
C ASN A 7 -10.36 -12.49 -4.63
N ASP A 8 -10.71 -11.28 -4.17
CA ASP A 8 -11.46 -11.03 -2.95
C ASP A 8 -10.77 -11.57 -1.67
N LEU A 9 -9.44 -11.65 -1.71
CA LEU A 9 -8.61 -12.10 -0.58
C LEU A 9 -7.65 -11.00 -0.11
N PRO A 10 -7.38 -10.90 1.21
CA PRO A 10 -6.34 -10.01 1.74
C PRO A 10 -4.95 -10.35 1.20
N ALA A 11 -4.06 -9.36 1.20
CA ALA A 11 -2.66 -9.57 0.87
C ALA A 11 -1.98 -10.52 1.89
N THR A 12 -1.16 -11.44 1.38
CA THR A 12 -0.25 -12.24 2.21
C THR A 12 0.91 -11.39 2.72
N ASN A 13 1.58 -11.82 3.79
CA ASN A 13 2.75 -11.13 4.33
C ASN A 13 3.87 -10.91 3.29
N ALA A 14 4.06 -11.87 2.37
CA ALA A 14 5.03 -11.72 1.28
C ALA A 14 4.62 -10.61 0.29
N GLN A 15 3.34 -10.57 -0.10
CA GLN A 15 2.81 -9.50 -0.96
C GLN A 15 2.88 -8.13 -0.27
N ILE A 16 2.62 -8.05 1.04
CA ILE A 16 2.78 -6.81 1.80
C ILE A 16 4.25 -6.37 1.80
N ALA A 17 5.20 -7.29 1.96
CA ALA A 17 6.63 -6.96 1.88
C ALA A 17 7.03 -6.42 0.50
N ASP A 18 6.51 -7.02 -0.58
CA ASP A 18 6.73 -6.54 -1.94
C ASP A 18 6.14 -5.13 -2.14
N MET A 19 4.89 -4.90 -1.70
CA MET A 19 4.24 -3.60 -1.77
C MET A 19 4.99 -2.53 -0.96
N ARG A 20 5.52 -2.87 0.21
CA ARG A 20 6.39 -1.99 1.00
C ARG A 20 7.66 -1.60 0.24
N SER A 21 8.25 -2.51 -0.54
CA SER A 21 9.39 -2.21 -1.40
C SER A 21 9.02 -1.20 -2.49
N VAL A 22 7.87 -1.40 -3.14
CA VAL A 22 7.37 -0.48 -4.17
C VAL A 22 7.06 0.91 -3.59
N VAL A 23 6.44 0.98 -2.41
CA VAL A 23 6.19 2.25 -1.71
C VAL A 23 7.51 2.96 -1.38
N ARG A 24 8.52 2.22 -0.87
CA ARG A 24 9.84 2.78 -0.58
C ARG A 24 10.47 3.38 -1.84
N GLU A 25 10.54 2.60 -2.91
CA GLU A 25 11.12 3.01 -4.19
C GLU A 25 10.41 4.26 -4.73
N ALA A 26 9.07 4.26 -4.78
CA ALA A 26 8.31 5.42 -5.24
C ALA A 26 8.55 6.69 -4.41
N MET A 27 8.66 6.55 -3.08
CA MET A 27 8.98 7.67 -2.18
C MET A 27 10.41 8.17 -2.40
N GLU A 28 11.39 7.28 -2.59
CA GLU A 28 12.78 7.62 -2.91
C GLU A 28 12.92 8.31 -4.28
N GLU A 29 12.04 7.98 -5.23
CA GLU A 29 11.92 8.64 -6.53
C GLU A 29 11.21 10.00 -6.48
N GLY A 30 10.67 10.39 -5.32
CA GLY A 30 10.09 11.71 -5.09
C GLY A 30 8.56 11.75 -4.94
N ALA A 31 7.90 10.60 -4.71
CA ALA A 31 6.50 10.60 -4.29
C ALA A 31 6.33 11.32 -2.93
N TRP A 32 5.19 11.99 -2.75
CA TRP A 32 4.91 12.79 -1.56
C TRP A 32 4.16 12.02 -0.47
N GLY A 33 3.58 10.87 -0.82
CA GLY A 33 2.67 10.15 0.06
C GLY A 33 2.05 8.94 -0.62
N LEU A 34 1.16 8.28 0.13
CA LEU A 34 0.39 7.13 -0.29
C LEU A 34 -1.10 7.50 -0.29
N SER A 35 -1.81 7.08 -1.35
CA SER A 35 -3.27 7.16 -1.38
C SER A 35 -3.91 5.78 -1.52
N THR A 36 -5.16 5.65 -1.06
CA THR A 36 -5.91 4.40 -1.17
C THR A 36 -7.35 4.64 -1.59
N GLY A 37 -7.83 3.90 -2.60
CA GLY A 37 -9.24 3.86 -2.98
C GLY A 37 -9.89 2.58 -2.45
N LEU A 38 -10.57 2.67 -1.31
CA LEU A 38 -11.14 1.50 -0.60
C LEU A 38 -12.58 1.18 -1.01
N ASP A 39 -13.24 2.07 -1.77
CA ASP A 39 -14.63 1.87 -2.20
C ASP A 39 -14.77 0.80 -3.29
N TYR A 40 -13.68 0.46 -3.99
CA TYR A 40 -13.72 -0.40 -5.16
C TYR A 40 -12.66 -1.51 -5.13
N PRO A 41 -12.93 -2.67 -5.74
CA PRO A 41 -11.91 -3.67 -5.99
C PRO A 41 -10.73 -3.11 -6.81
N PRO A 42 -9.49 -3.56 -6.52
CA PRO A 42 -9.17 -4.55 -5.50
C PRO A 42 -8.92 -3.94 -4.10
N GLY A 43 -8.86 -2.61 -3.98
CA GLY A 43 -8.57 -1.91 -2.72
C GLY A 43 -9.60 -2.15 -1.62
N ALA A 44 -10.84 -2.46 -1.98
CA ALA A 44 -11.90 -2.84 -1.05
C ALA A 44 -11.59 -4.08 -0.19
N TYR A 45 -10.62 -4.91 -0.60
CA TYR A 45 -10.23 -6.12 0.13
C TYR A 45 -8.94 -5.96 0.94
N ALA A 46 -8.37 -4.75 0.96
CA ALA A 46 -7.20 -4.46 1.76
C ALA A 46 -7.53 -4.59 3.26
N SER A 47 -6.66 -5.28 4.00
CA SER A 47 -6.81 -5.37 5.45
C SER A 47 -6.28 -4.12 6.15
N THR A 48 -6.75 -3.83 7.37
CA THR A 48 -6.19 -2.71 8.15
C THR A 48 -4.69 -2.89 8.39
N ASP A 49 -4.21 -4.12 8.62
CA ASP A 49 -2.79 -4.41 8.83
C ASP A 49 -1.95 -4.10 7.58
N GLU A 50 -2.49 -4.38 6.40
CA GLU A 50 -1.89 -3.99 5.11
C GLU A 50 -1.79 -2.46 5.01
N LEU A 51 -2.87 -1.73 5.27
CA LEU A 51 -2.89 -0.27 5.21
C LEU A 51 -1.91 0.37 6.19
N VAL A 52 -1.85 -0.14 7.42
CA VAL A 52 -0.88 0.31 8.43
C VAL A 52 0.53 0.04 7.95
N ALA A 53 0.81 -1.17 7.47
CA ALA A 53 2.15 -1.55 7.01
C ALA A 53 2.65 -0.66 5.86
N LEU A 54 1.79 -0.31 4.90
CA LEU A 54 2.17 0.59 3.80
C LEU A 54 2.32 2.03 4.27
N SER A 55 1.39 2.51 5.12
CA SER A 55 1.45 3.87 5.69
C SER A 55 2.68 4.09 6.55
N GLU A 56 3.15 3.08 7.29
CA GLU A 56 4.40 3.13 8.05
C GLU A 56 5.62 3.35 7.15
N GLU A 57 5.69 2.72 5.98
CA GLU A 57 6.80 2.96 5.05
C GLU A 57 6.77 4.35 4.47
N THR A 58 5.59 4.84 4.10
CA THR A 58 5.40 6.23 3.68
C THR A 58 5.85 7.21 4.77
N ALA A 59 5.46 6.96 6.02
CA ALA A 59 5.80 7.82 7.16
C ALA A 59 7.30 7.86 7.46
N LYS A 60 8.03 6.74 7.29
CA LYS A 60 9.49 6.70 7.46
C LYS A 60 10.24 7.65 6.53
N LEU A 61 9.65 7.98 5.38
CA LEU A 61 10.21 8.87 4.36
C LEU A 61 9.56 10.26 4.39
N GLY A 62 8.79 10.58 5.43
CA GLY A 62 8.17 11.89 5.62
C GLY A 62 6.93 12.15 4.76
N GLY A 63 6.37 11.11 4.13
CA GLY A 63 5.16 11.22 3.33
C GLY A 63 3.87 11.23 4.16
N PHE A 64 2.77 11.61 3.52
CA PHE A 64 1.44 11.59 4.13
C PHE A 64 0.56 10.47 3.56
N TYR A 65 -0.49 10.13 4.30
CA TYR A 65 -1.53 9.21 3.86
C TYR A 65 -2.80 9.99 3.49
N HIS A 66 -3.43 9.63 2.38
CA HIS A 66 -4.67 10.24 1.90
C HIS A 66 -5.65 9.17 1.37
N THR A 67 -6.94 9.47 1.40
CA THR A 67 -8.01 8.62 0.86
C THR A 67 -8.80 9.38 -0.17
#